data_AF-A0A6J6VS16-F1
#
_entry.id   AF-A0A6J6VS16-F1
#
_cell.length_a   1.000
_cell.length_b   1.000
_cell.length_c   1.000
_cell.angle_alpha   90.00
_cell.angle_beta   90.00
_cell.angle_gamma   90.00
#
_symmetry.space_group_name_H-M   'P 1'
#
loop_
_entity.id
_entity.type
_entity.pdbx_description
1 polymer ?
#
loop_
_entity_poly.entity_id
_entity_poly.type
_entity_poly.pdbx_seq_one_letter_code
_entity_poly.pdbx_strand_id
1 'polypeptide(L)'
;MLIGVFSTIPALGGSFGIISINSEPHLLSFFGWSMQRPTDWLLPIVILVAVTYSICWRLGESPFGRILKGVREDPVATQSLGKNTFRTQILVFAISSGLAAVAGVFNSGWLGVSTPNVFGFTFSLTIFALVIFGGMANFSGSMLGALVLTSLDPFLRRVVKFDQSKAFLVQVIIYGLLLIFLTRVRPQGLIPEGSTIASILRRKKSEGRTEMGKASETAPTFAVREAVAEVSQVDRHARWEKAEIVLEARGISKSFGGIIAAENLDFVLKRGTITALVGPNGAGKTTVFNLLTGAIAPDTGTVTLLGRDVTGRTLDSSARSGLVRSFQDVRLFQRLSCLDNVLLGVQDQPGEKIRSLFANPRLVTVKEKETHEQAMKWLSFVGMQDFADVPTASLSYGQTKLVSLARVLATEAEVLLLDEPASGIDVKWVDNMLELVLAISAEGRTVCIVEHNLRVVRDLADHSYFMELGRITAEGTVDELTSSPRLAQAYFGTV
;
A
#
# COMPACT_ATOMS: atom_id res chain seq x y z
N MET A 1 5.01 8.18 32.12
CA MET A 1 5.22 9.62 31.87
C MET A 1 3.90 10.37 31.72
N LEU A 2 3.02 10.01 30.77
CA LEU A 2 1.69 10.64 30.60
C LEU A 2 0.78 10.54 31.84
N ILE A 3 0.66 9.36 32.46
CA ILE A 3 -0.13 9.17 33.70
C ILE A 3 0.36 10.10 34.82
N GLY A 4 1.68 10.31 34.92
CA GLY A 4 2.28 11.23 35.89
C GLY A 4 1.81 12.67 35.67
N VAL A 5 1.80 13.14 34.42
CA VAL A 5 1.33 14.49 34.04
C VAL A 5 -0.17 14.66 34.33
N PHE A 6 -1.00 13.65 34.04
CA PHE A 6 -2.42 13.72 34.35
C PHE A 6 -2.70 13.71 35.86
N SER A 7 -1.91 12.92 36.62
CA SER A 7 -2.05 12.81 38.07
C SER A 7 -1.58 14.05 38.83
N THR A 8 -0.82 14.94 38.21
CA THR A 8 -0.35 16.19 38.83
C THR A 8 -1.23 17.40 38.51
N ILE A 9 -2.21 17.28 37.60
CA ILE A 9 -3.13 18.37 37.25
C ILE A 9 -4.39 18.28 38.14
N PRO A 10 -4.65 19.23 39.04
CA PRO A 10 -5.81 19.19 39.95
C PRO A 10 -7.15 19.21 39.21
N ALA A 11 -7.22 19.92 38.08
CA ALA A 11 -8.42 20.00 37.24
C ALA A 11 -8.85 18.64 36.63
N LEU A 12 -7.96 17.64 36.65
CA LEU A 12 -8.21 16.29 36.14
C LEU A 12 -8.38 15.27 37.28
N GLY A 13 -8.56 15.75 38.52
CA GLY A 13 -8.79 14.92 39.70
C GLY A 13 -7.53 14.41 40.40
N GLY A 14 -6.34 14.84 39.97
CA GLY A 14 -5.07 14.49 40.61
C GLY A 14 -4.79 12.98 40.62
N SER A 15 -4.11 12.48 41.67
CA SER A 15 -3.78 11.05 41.83
C SER A 15 -4.99 10.16 42.07
N PHE A 16 -6.10 10.72 42.54
CA PHE A 16 -7.35 10.01 42.82
C PHE A 16 -8.30 9.96 41.62
N GLY A 17 -8.08 10.81 40.61
CA GLY A 17 -8.94 10.93 39.44
C GLY A 17 -10.23 11.69 39.71
N ILE A 18 -11.11 11.76 38.70
CA ILE A 18 -12.40 12.47 38.79
C ILE A 18 -13.41 11.52 39.44
N ILE A 19 -13.90 11.89 40.62
CA ILE A 19 -14.86 11.11 41.41
C ILE A 19 -16.22 11.81 41.37
N SER A 20 -17.30 11.03 41.48
CA SER A 20 -18.68 11.53 41.57
C SER A 20 -19.17 12.22 40.28
N ILE A 21 -18.79 11.68 39.12
CA ILE A 21 -19.29 12.15 37.81
C ILE A 21 -20.83 12.07 37.75
N ASN A 22 -21.41 11.09 38.47
CA ASN A 22 -22.85 10.83 38.50
C ASN A 22 -23.63 11.65 39.54
N SER A 23 -22.95 12.43 40.41
CA SER A 23 -23.66 13.22 41.45
C SER A 23 -24.16 14.58 40.97
N GLU A 24 -23.73 15.04 39.79
CA GLU A 24 -24.23 16.27 39.18
C GLU A 24 -25.16 15.97 37.99
N PRO A 25 -26.50 16.08 38.16
CA PRO A 25 -27.48 15.66 37.15
C PRO A 25 -27.42 16.43 35.81
N HIS A 26 -26.75 17.58 35.78
CA HIS A 26 -26.59 18.43 34.59
C HIS A 26 -25.43 17.99 33.68
N LEU A 27 -24.38 17.37 34.22
CA LEU A 27 -23.20 16.94 33.44
C LEU A 27 -23.48 15.71 32.55
N LEU A 28 -24.50 14.93 32.88
CA LEU A 28 -24.89 13.70 32.17
C LEU A 28 -26.25 13.81 31.47
N SER A 29 -26.79 15.03 31.38
CA SER A 29 -28.04 15.28 30.66
C SER A 29 -27.76 15.35 29.15
N PHE A 30 -28.04 14.26 28.42
CA PHE A 30 -27.97 14.25 26.96
C PHE A 30 -29.37 14.56 26.42
N PHE A 31 -29.55 15.69 25.74
CA PHE A 31 -30.86 16.13 25.24
C PHE A 31 -31.99 16.13 26.30
N GLY A 32 -31.68 16.45 27.56
CA GLY A 32 -32.66 16.51 28.65
C GLY A 32 -33.00 15.16 29.31
N TRP A 33 -32.33 14.06 28.94
CA TRP A 33 -32.47 12.76 29.61
C TRP A 33 -31.45 12.63 30.74
N SER A 34 -31.90 12.39 31.97
CA SER A 34 -31.03 12.11 33.11
C SER A 34 -30.66 10.62 33.16
N MET A 35 -29.37 10.30 33.01
CA MET A 35 -28.87 8.94 33.07
C MET A 35 -28.56 8.55 34.52
N GLN A 36 -29.55 8.06 35.26
CA GLN A 36 -29.37 7.69 36.68
C GLN A 36 -29.24 6.18 36.90
N ARG A 37 -29.90 5.36 36.06
CA ARG A 37 -29.85 3.90 36.16
C ARG A 37 -28.86 3.30 35.16
N PRO A 38 -28.20 2.17 35.47
CA PRO A 38 -27.33 1.48 34.50
C PRO A 38 -28.02 1.13 33.17
N THR A 39 -29.34 0.91 33.19
CA THR A 39 -30.15 0.64 31.99
C THR A 39 -30.31 1.85 31.09
N ASP A 40 -30.25 3.06 31.63
CA ASP A 40 -30.44 4.30 30.87
C ASP A 40 -29.26 4.52 29.88
N TRP A 41 -28.10 3.90 30.15
CA TRP A 41 -26.91 3.91 29.30
C TRP A 41 -26.97 2.95 28.10
N LEU A 42 -27.89 1.98 28.09
CA LEU A 42 -27.94 0.95 27.05
C LEU A 42 -28.16 1.54 25.66
N LEU A 43 -29.17 2.39 25.48
CA LEU A 43 -29.50 2.98 24.18
C LEU A 43 -28.35 3.88 23.67
N PRO A 44 -27.79 4.82 24.46
CA PRO A 44 -26.62 5.60 24.06
C PRO A 44 -25.41 4.74 23.66
N ILE A 45 -25.12 3.66 24.40
CA ILE A 45 -24.01 2.75 24.09
C ILE A 45 -24.27 2.02 22.76
N VAL A 46 -25.47 1.50 22.54
CA VAL A 46 -25.83 0.82 21.28
C VAL A 46 -25.70 1.78 20.09
N ILE A 47 -26.17 3.03 20.24
CA ILE A 47 -26.01 4.06 19.21
C ILE A 47 -24.52 4.36 18.97
N LEU A 48 -23.73 4.54 20.03
CA LEU A 48 -22.30 4.79 19.92
C LEU A 48 -21.57 3.65 19.19
N VAL A 49 -21.88 2.40 19.53
CA VAL A 49 -21.34 1.21 18.86
C VAL A 49 -21.73 1.19 17.39
N ALA A 50 -23.01 1.44 17.06
CA ALA A 50 -23.49 1.46 15.68
C ALA A 50 -22.83 2.58 14.85
N VAL A 51 -22.69 3.79 15.42
CA VAL A 51 -22.01 4.93 14.79
C VAL A 51 -20.53 4.63 14.59
N THR A 52 -19.85 4.13 15.62
CA THR A 52 -18.42 3.76 15.56
C THR A 52 -18.19 2.69 14.51
N TYR A 53 -19.01 1.63 14.51
CA TYR A 53 -18.95 0.57 13.51
C TYR A 53 -19.19 1.11 12.10
N SER A 54 -20.20 1.97 11.91
CA SER A 54 -20.51 2.60 10.62
C SER A 54 -19.37 3.46 10.09
N ILE A 55 -18.73 4.27 10.96
CA ILE A 55 -17.54 5.07 10.61
C ILE A 55 -16.39 4.16 10.21
N CYS A 56 -16.05 3.16 11.03
CA CYS A 56 -14.97 2.23 10.77
C CYS A 56 -15.19 1.43 9.48
N TRP A 57 -16.40 0.91 9.28
CA TRP A 57 -16.78 0.17 8.08
C TRP A 57 -16.68 1.05 6.83
N ARG A 58 -17.23 2.27 6.86
CA ARG A 58 -17.16 3.21 5.74
C ARG A 58 -15.73 3.63 5.43
N LEU A 59 -14.89 3.84 6.43
CA LEU A 59 -13.47 4.15 6.22
C LEU A 59 -12.74 2.93 5.62
N GLY A 60 -12.97 1.74 6.16
CA GLY A 60 -12.25 0.52 5.79
C GLY A 60 -12.60 -0.08 4.42
N GLU A 61 -13.85 0.02 3.99
CA GLU A 61 -14.32 -0.45 2.68
C GLU A 61 -14.16 0.59 1.57
N SER A 62 -13.72 1.81 1.91
CA SER A 62 -13.50 2.86 0.91
C SER A 62 -12.09 2.82 0.30
N PRO A 63 -11.83 3.62 -0.76
CA PRO A 63 -10.47 3.83 -1.26
C PRO A 63 -9.46 4.29 -0.19
N PHE A 64 -9.88 5.07 0.81
CA PHE A 64 -9.02 5.41 1.96
C PHE A 64 -8.60 4.16 2.75
N GLY A 65 -9.53 3.22 2.97
CA GLY A 65 -9.24 1.93 3.59
C GLY A 65 -8.30 1.07 2.77
N ARG A 66 -8.40 1.11 1.43
CA ARG A 66 -7.44 0.46 0.53
C ARG A 66 -6.02 1.00 0.72
N ILE A 67 -5.85 2.31 0.85
CA ILE A 67 -4.54 2.93 1.15
C ILE A 67 -4.03 2.46 2.52
N LEU A 68 -4.87 2.38 3.54
CA LEU A 68 -4.45 1.89 4.87
C LEU A 68 -3.92 0.45 4.81
N LYS A 69 -4.59 -0.43 4.05
CA LYS A 69 -4.12 -1.80 3.83
C LYS A 69 -2.77 -1.81 3.09
N GLY A 70 -2.60 -0.96 2.08
CA GLY A 70 -1.32 -0.76 1.39
C GLY A 70 -0.20 -0.29 2.32
N VAL A 71 -0.45 0.75 3.13
CA VAL A 71 0.52 1.29 4.10
C VAL A 71 0.95 0.24 5.13
N ARG A 72 0.01 -0.62 5.55
CA ARG A 72 0.28 -1.70 6.52
C ARG A 72 1.23 -2.76 5.95
N GLU A 73 1.14 -3.06 4.66
CA GLU A 73 1.98 -4.07 4.02
C GLU A 73 3.30 -3.48 3.52
N ASP A 74 3.24 -2.38 2.77
CA ASP A 74 4.43 -1.71 2.26
C ASP A 74 4.21 -0.19 2.11
N PRO A 75 4.72 0.62 3.06
CA PRO A 75 4.55 2.07 2.99
C PRO A 75 5.33 2.71 1.84
N VAL A 76 6.47 2.14 1.43
CA VAL A 76 7.29 2.71 0.36
C VAL A 76 6.64 2.48 -1.00
N ALA A 77 6.13 1.27 -1.25
CA ALA A 77 5.38 0.95 -2.47
C ALA A 77 4.07 1.73 -2.55
N THR A 78 3.40 1.96 -1.41
CA THR A 78 2.20 2.82 -1.38
C THR A 78 2.55 4.27 -1.72
N GLN A 79 3.67 4.77 -1.21
CA GLN A 79 4.13 6.13 -1.46
C GLN A 79 4.54 6.35 -2.93
N SER A 80 5.22 5.38 -3.55
CA SER A 80 5.63 5.47 -4.96
C SER A 80 4.47 5.50 -5.95
N LEU A 81 3.26 5.14 -5.51
CA LEU A 81 2.02 5.25 -6.29
C LEU A 81 1.30 6.59 -6.03
N GLY A 82 1.98 7.61 -5.51
CA GLY A 82 1.39 8.94 -5.32
C GLY A 82 0.54 9.10 -4.06
N LYS A 83 0.47 8.08 -3.18
CA LYS A 83 -0.32 8.12 -1.96
C LYS A 83 0.49 8.69 -0.80
N ASN A 84 -0.06 9.68 -0.09
CA ASN A 84 0.64 10.28 1.04
C ASN A 84 0.46 9.42 2.30
N THR A 85 1.44 8.56 2.58
CA THR A 85 1.40 7.60 3.69
C THR A 85 1.46 8.29 5.06
N PHE A 86 2.29 9.32 5.21
CA PHE A 86 2.43 10.08 6.45
C PHE A 86 1.12 10.74 6.90
N ARG A 87 0.44 11.47 6.00
CA ARG A 87 -0.87 12.09 6.30
C ARG A 87 -1.91 11.04 6.63
N THR A 88 -1.92 9.93 5.89
CA THR A 88 -2.87 8.83 6.11
C THR A 88 -2.69 8.21 7.49
N GLN A 89 -1.46 7.99 7.94
CA GLN A 89 -1.14 7.48 9.28
C GLN A 89 -1.56 8.44 10.39
N ILE A 90 -1.30 9.74 10.23
CA ILE A 90 -1.74 10.75 11.21
C ILE A 90 -3.27 10.82 11.29
N LEU A 91 -3.96 10.81 10.16
CA LEU A 91 -5.41 10.89 10.11
C LEU A 91 -6.07 9.67 10.76
N VAL A 92 -5.60 8.46 10.44
CA VAL A 92 -6.16 7.25 11.06
C VAL A 92 -5.89 7.21 12.56
N PHE A 93 -4.69 7.63 13.00
CA PHE A 93 -4.36 7.74 14.42
C PHE A 93 -5.24 8.76 15.16
N ALA A 94 -5.49 9.93 14.55
CA ALA A 94 -6.34 10.96 15.11
C ALA A 94 -7.80 10.48 15.23
N ILE A 95 -8.34 9.84 14.18
CA ILE A 95 -9.69 9.29 14.20
C ILE A 95 -9.83 8.18 15.25
N SER A 96 -8.90 7.22 15.29
CA SER A 96 -8.96 6.13 16.26
C SER A 96 -8.86 6.64 17.70
N SER A 97 -7.99 7.63 17.94
CA SER A 97 -7.86 8.28 19.25
C SER A 97 -9.12 9.05 19.65
N GLY A 98 -9.75 9.75 18.69
CA GLY A 98 -11.02 10.43 18.92
C GLY A 98 -12.17 9.47 19.26
N LEU A 99 -12.30 8.36 18.53
CA LEU A 99 -13.29 7.32 18.83
C LEU A 99 -13.03 6.68 20.20
N ALA A 100 -11.77 6.39 20.53
CA ALA A 100 -11.39 5.85 21.84
C ALA A 100 -11.67 6.86 22.97
N ALA A 101 -11.45 8.15 22.75
CA ALA A 101 -11.76 9.19 23.73
C ALA A 101 -13.27 9.27 24.01
N VAL A 102 -14.11 9.21 22.96
CA VAL A 102 -15.58 9.18 23.12
C VAL A 102 -16.01 7.93 23.90
N ALA A 103 -15.46 6.76 23.57
CA ALA A 103 -15.72 5.54 24.33
C ALA A 103 -15.28 5.65 25.80
N GLY A 104 -14.16 6.32 26.06
CA GLY A 104 -13.67 6.62 27.42
C GLY A 104 -14.64 7.49 28.22
N VAL A 105 -15.22 8.54 27.60
CA VAL A 105 -16.24 9.40 28.24
C VAL A 105 -17.46 8.58 28.67
N PHE A 106 -17.95 7.72 27.78
CA PHE A 106 -19.08 6.84 28.09
C PHE A 106 -18.75 5.85 29.20
N ASN A 107 -17.55 5.26 29.17
CA ASN A 107 -17.10 4.33 30.21
C ASN A 107 -16.97 5.02 31.58
N SER A 108 -16.39 6.21 31.64
CA SER A 108 -16.25 6.99 32.88
C SER A 108 -17.60 7.47 33.42
N GLY A 109 -18.54 7.84 32.55
CA GLY A 109 -19.91 8.16 32.96
C GLY A 109 -20.66 6.94 33.48
N TRP A 110 -20.54 5.78 32.81
CA TRP A 110 -21.14 4.54 33.28
C TRP A 110 -20.59 4.08 34.65
N LEU A 111 -19.27 4.18 34.85
CA LEU A 111 -18.63 3.86 36.13
C LEU A 111 -18.85 4.94 37.21
N GLY A 112 -19.20 6.17 36.80
CA GLY A 112 -19.34 7.33 37.69
C GLY A 112 -18.04 7.87 38.27
N VAL A 113 -16.90 7.34 37.81
CA VAL A 113 -15.55 7.68 38.26
C VAL A 113 -14.56 7.48 37.12
N SER A 114 -13.54 8.33 37.06
CA SER A 114 -12.43 8.23 36.12
C SER A 114 -11.11 8.27 36.90
N THR A 115 -10.58 7.11 37.27
CA THR A 115 -9.27 7.01 37.95
C THR A 115 -8.18 6.46 37.02
N PRO A 116 -6.90 6.86 37.20
CA PRO A 116 -5.81 6.38 36.37
C PRO A 116 -5.62 4.85 36.40
N ASN A 117 -6.04 4.20 37.49
CA ASN A 117 -5.87 2.75 37.69
C ASN A 117 -6.87 1.90 36.90
N VAL A 118 -7.94 2.48 36.35
CA VAL A 118 -8.92 1.75 35.52
C VAL A 118 -8.28 1.20 34.24
N PHE A 119 -7.28 1.89 33.68
CA PHE A 119 -6.60 1.53 32.45
C PHE A 119 -5.25 0.85 32.72
N GLY A 120 -5.28 -0.21 33.52
CA GLY A 120 -4.10 -1.01 33.85
C GLY A 120 -3.67 -2.01 32.76
N PHE A 121 -2.55 -2.70 33.00
CA PHE A 121 -1.98 -3.69 32.08
C PHE A 121 -2.98 -4.77 31.63
N THR A 122 -3.80 -5.28 32.55
CA THR A 122 -4.80 -6.32 32.25
C THR A 122 -5.88 -5.83 31.28
N PHE A 123 -6.29 -4.56 31.38
CA PHE A 123 -7.26 -3.99 30.47
C PHE A 123 -6.68 -3.83 29.06
N SER A 124 -5.43 -3.36 28.96
CA SER A 124 -4.70 -3.30 27.69
C SER A 124 -4.57 -4.68 27.05
N LEU A 125 -4.17 -5.71 27.82
CA LEU A 125 -4.09 -7.09 27.33
C LEU A 125 -5.44 -7.60 26.83
N THR A 126 -6.52 -7.24 27.53
CA THR A 126 -7.89 -7.59 27.10
C THR A 126 -8.21 -6.97 25.76
N ILE A 127 -7.96 -5.66 25.55
CA ILE A 127 -8.19 -4.99 24.25
C ILE A 127 -7.39 -5.68 23.14
N PHE A 128 -6.11 -5.97 23.37
CA PHE A 128 -5.28 -6.70 22.41
C PHE A 128 -5.88 -8.07 22.08
N ALA A 129 -6.33 -8.82 23.09
CA ALA A 129 -6.98 -10.12 22.89
C ALA A 129 -8.28 -9.99 22.09
N LEU A 130 -9.11 -8.97 22.33
CA LEU A 130 -10.34 -8.72 21.55
C LEU A 130 -10.05 -8.51 20.06
N VAL A 131 -9.06 -7.66 19.75
CA VAL A 131 -8.69 -7.32 18.37
C VAL A 131 -8.07 -8.51 17.65
N ILE A 132 -7.12 -9.20 18.30
CA ILE A 132 -6.45 -10.37 17.73
C ILE A 132 -7.46 -11.52 17.53
N PHE A 133 -8.32 -11.77 18.52
CA PHE A 133 -9.32 -12.84 18.45
C PHE A 133 -10.31 -12.60 17.31
N GLY A 134 -10.81 -11.38 17.20
CA GLY A 134 -11.70 -11.02 16.12
C GLY A 134 -11.04 -10.99 14.73
N GLY A 135 -9.74 -10.72 14.65
CA GLY A 135 -8.95 -10.67 13.43
C GLY A 135 -8.50 -9.26 13.08
N MET A 136 -7.19 -9.09 12.83
CA MET A 136 -6.48 -7.80 12.70
C MET A 136 -6.81 -6.98 11.43
N ALA A 137 -7.92 -7.25 10.76
CA ALA A 137 -8.33 -6.52 9.57
C ALA A 137 -9.81 -6.72 9.20
N ASN A 138 -10.62 -7.19 10.15
CA ASN A 138 -12.02 -7.48 9.91
C ASN A 138 -12.87 -6.88 11.04
N PHE A 139 -13.53 -5.76 10.76
CA PHE A 139 -14.33 -5.04 11.76
C PHE A 139 -15.44 -5.91 12.37
N SER A 140 -16.10 -6.72 11.54
CA SER A 140 -17.14 -7.65 12.01
C SER A 140 -16.56 -8.75 12.88
N GLY A 141 -15.36 -9.22 12.52
CA GLY A 141 -14.59 -10.15 13.32
C GLY A 141 -14.22 -9.56 14.68
N SER A 142 -13.66 -8.35 14.73
CA SER A 142 -13.33 -7.63 15.97
C SER A 142 -14.55 -7.44 16.87
N MET A 143 -15.72 -7.13 16.31
CA MET A 143 -16.96 -6.97 17.07
C MET A 143 -17.47 -8.31 17.63
N LEU A 144 -17.41 -9.39 16.84
CA LEU A 144 -17.72 -10.75 17.32
C LEU A 144 -16.75 -11.18 18.42
N GLY A 145 -15.46 -10.89 18.24
CA GLY A 145 -14.41 -11.22 19.20
C GLY A 145 -14.60 -10.47 20.53
N ALA A 146 -14.94 -9.18 20.46
CA ALA A 146 -15.35 -8.39 21.60
C ALA A 146 -16.56 -9.00 22.31
N LEU A 147 -17.63 -9.34 21.58
CA LEU A 147 -18.84 -9.92 22.14
C LEU A 147 -18.56 -11.26 22.86
N VAL A 148 -17.82 -12.16 22.24
CA VAL A 148 -17.52 -13.49 22.79
C VAL A 148 -16.66 -13.40 24.05
N LEU A 149 -15.56 -12.64 23.99
CA LEU A 149 -14.62 -12.57 25.11
C LEU A 149 -15.18 -11.74 26.28
N THR A 150 -15.94 -10.68 26.01
CA THR A 150 -16.60 -9.91 27.09
C THR A 150 -17.74 -10.68 27.75
N SER A 151 -18.42 -11.56 27.01
CA SER A 151 -19.47 -12.44 27.56
C SER A 151 -18.92 -13.60 28.39
N LEU A 152 -17.60 -13.85 28.34
CA LEU A 152 -16.97 -14.96 29.05
C LEU A 152 -17.04 -14.81 30.57
N ASP A 153 -16.81 -13.61 31.12
CA ASP A 153 -16.88 -13.39 32.58
C ASP A 153 -18.30 -13.62 33.15
N PRO A 154 -19.37 -13.02 32.58
CA PRO A 154 -20.74 -13.33 32.99
C PRO A 154 -21.09 -14.82 32.87
N PHE A 155 -20.60 -15.49 31.83
CA PHE A 155 -20.82 -16.93 31.62
C PHE A 155 -20.14 -17.76 32.71
N LEU A 156 -18.86 -17.51 33.01
CA LEU A 156 -18.13 -18.20 34.08
C LEU A 156 -18.78 -18.00 35.46
N ARG A 157 -19.28 -16.80 35.74
CA ARG A 157 -19.94 -16.49 37.02
C ARG A 157 -21.34 -17.07 37.14
N ARG A 158 -22.18 -16.94 36.11
CA ARG A 158 -23.60 -17.34 36.20
C ARG A 158 -23.84 -18.80 35.86
N VAL A 159 -23.13 -19.34 34.88
CA VAL A 159 -23.35 -20.71 34.37
C VAL A 159 -22.43 -21.69 35.09
N VAL A 160 -21.12 -21.41 35.10
CA VAL A 160 -20.11 -22.28 35.74
C VAL A 160 -20.05 -22.06 37.26
N LYS A 161 -20.66 -20.98 37.76
CA LYS A 161 -20.74 -20.63 39.19
C LYS A 161 -19.37 -20.47 39.85
N PHE A 162 -18.39 -19.97 39.10
CA PHE A 162 -17.10 -19.59 39.67
C PHE A 162 -17.24 -18.34 40.53
N ASP A 163 -16.52 -18.33 41.64
CA ASP A 163 -16.31 -17.14 42.46
C ASP A 163 -15.59 -16.04 41.64
N GLN A 164 -15.79 -14.77 42.00
CA GLN A 164 -15.23 -13.62 41.29
C GLN A 164 -13.72 -13.74 41.05
N SER A 165 -12.97 -14.20 42.05
CA SER A 165 -11.51 -14.32 41.95
C SER A 165 -11.10 -15.43 40.98
N LYS A 166 -11.82 -16.57 41.02
CA LYS A 166 -11.57 -17.72 40.15
C LYS A 166 -11.98 -17.44 38.71
N ALA A 167 -13.12 -16.79 38.51
CA ALA A 167 -13.62 -16.40 37.19
C ALA A 167 -12.61 -15.49 36.47
N PHE A 168 -12.07 -14.50 37.19
CA PHE A 168 -11.05 -13.59 36.64
C PHE A 168 -9.76 -14.32 36.25
N LEU A 169 -9.21 -15.18 37.12
CA LEU A 169 -7.99 -15.94 36.81
C LEU A 169 -8.19 -16.87 35.61
N VAL A 170 -9.32 -17.59 35.57
CA VAL A 170 -9.67 -18.48 34.46
C VAL A 170 -9.85 -17.69 33.16
N GLN A 171 -10.47 -16.51 33.20
CA GLN A 171 -10.62 -15.64 32.04
C GLN A 171 -9.26 -15.22 31.46
N VAL A 172 -8.31 -14.81 32.31
CA VAL A 172 -6.95 -14.44 31.85
C VAL A 172 -6.22 -15.63 31.24
N ILE A 173 -6.34 -16.82 31.84
CA ILE A 173 -5.77 -18.06 31.29
C ILE A 173 -6.39 -18.38 29.92
N ILE A 174 -7.72 -18.28 29.79
CA ILE A 174 -8.40 -18.49 28.52
C ILE A 174 -7.88 -17.47 27.50
N TYR A 175 -7.81 -16.18 27.82
CA TYR A 175 -7.28 -15.17 26.90
C TYR A 175 -5.85 -15.50 26.44
N GLY A 176 -4.97 -15.90 27.36
CA GLY A 176 -3.60 -16.30 27.03
C GLY A 176 -3.52 -17.53 26.12
N LEU A 177 -4.22 -18.62 26.47
CA LEU A 177 -4.27 -19.83 25.67
C LEU A 177 -4.85 -19.58 24.27
N LEU A 178 -5.88 -18.75 24.20
CA LEU A 178 -6.58 -18.43 22.98
C LEU A 178 -5.71 -17.56 22.06
N LEU A 179 -4.96 -16.61 22.63
CA LEU A 179 -3.98 -15.82 21.90
C LEU A 179 -2.86 -16.72 21.34
N ILE A 180 -2.32 -17.65 22.12
CA ILE A 180 -1.33 -18.64 21.65
C ILE A 180 -1.90 -19.52 20.54
N PHE A 181 -3.10 -20.07 20.75
CA PHE A 181 -3.77 -20.94 19.79
C PHE A 181 -4.00 -20.22 18.46
N LEU A 182 -4.54 -19.00 18.48
CA LEU A 182 -4.78 -18.24 17.26
C LEU A 182 -3.51 -17.83 16.55
N THR A 183 -2.49 -17.39 17.28
CA THR A 183 -1.19 -17.05 16.68
C THR A 183 -0.61 -18.26 15.93
N ARG A 184 -0.86 -19.48 16.40
CA ARG A 184 -0.42 -20.72 15.77
C ARG A 184 -1.32 -21.21 14.64
N VAL A 185 -2.64 -21.17 14.81
CA VAL A 185 -3.61 -21.87 13.95
C VAL A 185 -4.26 -20.95 12.93
N ARG A 186 -4.52 -19.68 13.29
CA ARG A 186 -5.13 -18.68 12.42
C ARG A 186 -4.62 -17.26 12.73
N PRO A 187 -3.45 -16.87 12.21
CA PRO A 187 -2.89 -15.53 12.44
C PRO A 187 -3.77 -14.38 11.90
N GLN A 188 -4.81 -14.70 11.10
CA GLN A 188 -5.80 -13.75 10.59
C GLN A 188 -7.02 -13.57 11.52
N GLY A 189 -7.12 -14.32 12.62
CA GLY A 189 -8.25 -14.30 13.56
C GLY A 189 -9.44 -15.18 13.12
N LEU A 190 -10.61 -14.93 13.70
CA LEU A 190 -11.83 -15.71 13.43
C LEU A 190 -12.37 -15.52 12.01
N ILE A 191 -12.31 -14.31 11.45
CA ILE A 191 -12.84 -13.97 10.13
C ILE A 191 -11.71 -13.39 9.27
N PRO A 192 -11.34 -14.01 8.13
CA PRO A 192 -10.28 -13.51 7.26
C PRO A 192 -10.58 -12.11 6.70
N GLU A 193 -9.53 -11.36 6.40
CA GLU A 193 -9.62 -10.02 5.81
C GLU A 193 -10.40 -10.04 4.48
N GLY A 194 -11.29 -9.07 4.26
CA GLY A 194 -12.12 -8.99 3.05
C GLY A 194 -13.28 -9.99 2.98
N SER A 195 -13.46 -10.86 3.99
CA SER A 195 -14.60 -11.78 4.06
C SER A 195 -15.63 -11.32 5.08
N THR A 196 -16.89 -11.21 4.66
CA THR A 196 -18.03 -11.05 5.58
C THR A 196 -18.51 -12.45 6.00
N ILE A 197 -19.16 -12.57 7.17
CA ILE A 197 -19.81 -13.83 7.61
C ILE A 197 -20.69 -14.42 6.48
N ALA A 198 -21.39 -13.56 5.74
CA ALA A 198 -22.20 -13.93 4.58
C ALA A 198 -21.40 -14.46 3.37
N SER A 199 -20.18 -13.95 3.13
CA SER A 199 -19.35 -14.41 2.00
C SER A 199 -18.66 -15.74 2.30
N ILE A 200 -18.35 -16.05 3.56
CA ILE A 200 -17.86 -17.38 3.99
C ILE A 200 -18.93 -18.46 3.79
N LEU A 201 -20.18 -18.15 4.12
CA LEU A 201 -21.33 -19.03 3.89
C LEU A 201 -21.61 -19.25 2.39
N ARG A 202 -21.39 -18.23 1.55
CA ARG A 202 -21.46 -18.36 0.08
C ARG A 202 -20.27 -19.09 -0.54
N ARG A 203 -19.06 -18.91 0.00
CA ARG A 203 -17.82 -19.54 -0.48
C ARG A 203 -17.88 -21.07 -0.35
N LYS A 204 -18.52 -21.57 0.71
CA LYS A 204 -18.78 -23.02 0.87
C LYS A 204 -19.72 -23.62 -0.19
N LYS A 205 -20.47 -22.79 -0.92
CA LYS A 205 -21.30 -23.19 -2.08
C LYS A 205 -20.56 -23.02 -3.42
N SER A 206 -19.48 -22.24 -3.45
CA SER A 206 -18.63 -21.98 -4.63
C SER A 206 -17.36 -22.84 -4.66
N GLU A 207 -17.01 -23.51 -3.56
CA GLU A 207 -15.86 -24.43 -3.46
C GLU A 207 -15.95 -25.66 -4.39
N GLY A 208 -17.10 -25.87 -5.04
CA GLY A 208 -17.25 -26.85 -6.13
C GLY A 208 -16.82 -26.38 -7.52
N ARG A 209 -16.26 -25.16 -7.67
CA ARG A 209 -15.88 -24.58 -8.97
C ARG A 209 -14.43 -24.12 -9.09
N THR A 210 -13.60 -24.32 -8.08
CA THR A 210 -12.17 -24.01 -8.16
C THR A 210 -11.40 -25.20 -8.76
N GLU A 211 -11.77 -25.61 -9.98
CA GLU A 211 -10.77 -26.20 -10.85
C GLU A 211 -9.79 -25.08 -11.21
N MET A 212 -8.50 -25.37 -11.11
CA MET A 212 -7.43 -24.51 -11.61
C MET A 212 -7.82 -24.02 -13.01
N GLY A 213 -8.23 -22.76 -13.11
CA GLY A 213 -8.25 -22.07 -14.38
C GLY A 213 -6.83 -22.17 -14.90
N LYS A 214 -6.63 -23.05 -15.90
CA LYS A 214 -5.48 -22.96 -16.78
C LYS A 214 -5.42 -21.48 -17.13
N ALA A 215 -4.32 -20.82 -16.77
CA ALA A 215 -4.01 -19.54 -17.37
C ALA A 215 -4.22 -19.77 -18.86
N SER A 216 -5.25 -19.14 -19.44
CA SER A 216 -5.33 -19.09 -20.87
C SER A 216 -3.99 -18.50 -21.27
N GLU A 217 -3.23 -19.22 -22.08
CA GLU A 217 -1.99 -18.79 -22.69
C GLU A 217 -2.31 -17.65 -23.67
N THR A 218 -2.95 -16.59 -23.19
CA THR A 218 -3.29 -15.42 -23.97
C THR A 218 -1.99 -14.66 -24.15
N ALA A 219 -1.39 -14.92 -25.31
CA ALA A 219 -0.58 -13.94 -26.02
C ALA A 219 -1.19 -12.54 -25.87
N PRO A 220 -0.35 -11.49 -25.85
CA PRO A 220 -0.84 -10.13 -25.72
C PRO A 220 -1.95 -9.84 -26.74
N THR A 221 -2.93 -9.04 -26.30
CA THR A 221 -4.12 -8.70 -27.10
C THR A 221 -3.69 -8.25 -28.50
N PHE A 222 -4.46 -8.59 -29.54
CA PHE A 222 -4.18 -8.22 -30.93
C PHE A 222 -3.73 -6.75 -31.11
N ALA A 223 -4.29 -5.83 -30.31
CA ALA A 223 -3.93 -4.41 -30.26
C ALA A 223 -2.46 -4.14 -29.85
N VAL A 224 -1.89 -4.93 -28.93
CA VAL A 224 -0.49 -4.82 -28.52
C VAL A 224 0.42 -5.18 -29.69
N ARG A 225 0.09 -6.25 -30.43
CA ARG A 225 0.88 -6.70 -31.58
C ARG A 225 0.89 -5.69 -32.73
N GLU A 226 -0.23 -5.02 -32.97
CA GLU A 226 -0.33 -3.96 -33.99
C GLU A 226 0.51 -2.73 -33.61
N ALA A 227 0.45 -2.28 -32.35
CA ALA A 227 1.27 -1.19 -31.84
C ALA A 227 2.78 -1.50 -31.89
N VAL A 228 3.17 -2.74 -31.58
CA VAL A 228 4.56 -3.20 -31.66
C VAL A 228 5.07 -3.22 -33.11
N ALA A 229 4.22 -3.59 -34.08
CA ALA A 229 4.60 -3.61 -35.49
C ALA A 229 4.93 -2.20 -36.03
N GLU A 230 4.19 -1.16 -35.64
CA GLU A 230 4.46 0.22 -36.04
C GLU A 230 5.78 0.76 -35.46
N VAL A 231 6.07 0.50 -34.19
CA VAL A 231 7.32 0.95 -33.53
C VAL A 231 8.55 0.20 -34.07
N SER A 232 8.38 -1.05 -34.51
CA SER A 232 9.48 -1.88 -34.97
C SER A 232 10.01 -1.51 -36.37
N GLN A 233 9.28 -0.69 -37.14
CA GLN A 233 9.70 -0.23 -38.48
C GLN A 233 10.39 1.14 -38.48
N VAL A 234 10.40 1.85 -37.35
CA VAL A 234 11.04 3.16 -37.22
C VAL A 234 12.49 3.00 -36.79
N ASP A 235 13.40 3.77 -37.39
CA ASP A 235 14.77 3.93 -36.88
C ASP A 235 14.71 4.51 -35.45
N ARG A 236 14.93 3.63 -34.47
CA ARG A 236 14.85 3.92 -33.03
C ARG A 236 15.84 4.98 -32.58
N HIS A 237 17.02 5.01 -33.20
CA HIS A 237 18.02 6.02 -32.87
C HIS A 237 17.59 7.40 -33.39
N ALA A 238 17.08 7.47 -34.62
CA ALA A 238 16.51 8.71 -35.16
C ALA A 238 15.29 9.20 -34.37
N ARG A 239 14.49 8.28 -33.80
CA ARG A 239 13.37 8.58 -32.89
C ARG A 239 13.87 9.26 -31.61
N TRP A 240 14.93 8.74 -30.99
CA TRP A 240 15.56 9.36 -29.81
C TRP A 240 16.09 10.75 -30.09
N GLU A 241 16.84 10.95 -31.18
CA GLU A 241 17.46 12.24 -31.49
C GLU A 241 16.42 13.37 -31.61
N LYS A 242 15.29 13.11 -32.26
CA LYS A 242 14.22 14.10 -32.52
C LYS A 242 13.27 14.33 -31.35
N ALA A 243 13.27 13.46 -30.34
CA ALA A 243 12.31 13.53 -29.24
C ALA A 243 12.63 14.66 -28.25
N GLU A 244 11.58 15.25 -27.66
CA GLU A 244 11.68 16.29 -26.64
C GLU A 244 12.16 15.71 -25.30
N ILE A 245 12.96 16.44 -24.53
CA ILE A 245 13.37 16.02 -23.18
C ILE A 245 12.20 16.19 -22.21
N VAL A 246 11.83 15.13 -21.49
CA VAL A 246 10.75 15.13 -20.49
C VAL A 246 11.24 15.01 -19.06
N LEU A 247 12.40 14.41 -18.86
CA LEU A 247 13.08 14.38 -17.57
C LEU A 247 14.57 14.63 -17.81
N GLU A 248 15.13 15.52 -17.02
CA GLU A 248 16.54 15.90 -17.08
C GLU A 248 17.11 15.98 -15.67
N ALA A 249 18.16 15.20 -15.43
CA ALA A 249 19.00 15.30 -14.26
C ALA A 249 20.33 15.93 -14.66
N ARG A 250 20.74 16.99 -13.96
CA ARG A 250 22.02 17.69 -14.20
C ARG A 250 22.89 17.67 -12.96
N GLY A 251 24.13 17.19 -13.10
CA GLY A 251 25.15 17.16 -12.06
C GLY A 251 24.71 16.45 -10.77
N ILE A 252 23.81 15.46 -10.86
CA ILE A 252 23.30 14.79 -9.65
C ILE A 252 24.40 13.97 -9.00
N SER A 253 24.61 14.19 -7.70
CA SER A 253 25.60 13.45 -6.92
C SER A 253 25.00 12.94 -5.62
N LYS A 254 25.49 11.76 -5.18
CA LYS A 254 25.12 11.18 -3.89
C LYS A 254 26.26 10.36 -3.30
N SER A 255 26.53 10.61 -2.03
CA SER A 255 27.48 9.85 -1.22
C SER A 255 26.81 9.24 0.02
N PHE A 256 27.27 8.06 0.44
CA PHE A 256 26.86 7.39 1.67
C PHE A 256 28.08 6.99 2.48
N GLY A 257 28.35 7.69 3.58
CA GLY A 257 29.43 7.33 4.50
C GLY A 257 30.81 7.19 3.82
N GLY A 258 31.09 8.03 2.82
CA GLY A 258 32.35 7.99 2.04
C GLY A 258 32.29 7.18 0.75
N ILE A 259 31.24 6.39 0.51
CA ILE A 259 31.02 5.68 -0.76
C ILE A 259 30.28 6.62 -1.72
N ILE A 260 30.90 6.93 -2.86
CA ILE A 260 30.27 7.70 -3.94
C ILE A 260 29.35 6.76 -4.73
N ALA A 261 28.04 6.97 -4.63
CA ALA A 261 27.04 6.14 -5.29
C ALA A 261 26.54 6.75 -6.60
N ALA A 262 26.67 8.06 -6.75
CA ALA A 262 26.43 8.82 -7.97
C ALA A 262 27.36 10.05 -7.97
N GLU A 263 28.04 10.34 -9.07
CA GLU A 263 28.99 11.44 -9.15
C GLU A 263 28.79 12.27 -10.43
N ASN A 264 28.37 13.53 -10.25
CA ASN A 264 28.15 14.50 -11.31
C ASN A 264 27.46 13.90 -12.55
N LEU A 265 26.36 13.21 -12.32
CA LEU A 265 25.63 12.52 -13.38
C LEU A 265 24.72 13.49 -14.13
N ASP A 266 24.90 13.53 -15.44
CA ASP A 266 23.97 14.15 -16.38
C ASP A 266 23.20 13.05 -17.10
N PHE A 267 21.87 13.11 -17.08
CA PHE A 267 21.01 12.05 -17.57
C PHE A 267 19.69 12.62 -18.09
N VAL A 268 19.28 12.22 -19.29
CA VAL A 268 18.02 12.69 -19.90
C VAL A 268 17.14 11.53 -20.33
N LEU A 269 15.82 11.75 -20.21
CA LEU A 269 14.79 10.90 -20.80
C LEU A 269 14.00 11.74 -21.80
N LYS A 270 13.73 11.16 -22.97
CA LYS A 270 13.00 11.85 -24.04
C LYS A 270 11.61 11.26 -24.25
N ARG A 271 10.68 12.10 -24.69
CA ARG A 271 9.25 11.80 -24.78
C ARG A 271 9.00 10.58 -25.65
N GLY A 272 8.26 9.62 -25.11
CA GLY A 272 7.77 8.46 -25.86
C GLY A 272 8.84 7.43 -26.21
N THR A 273 10.09 7.60 -25.79
CA THR A 273 11.17 6.66 -26.10
C THR A 273 11.50 5.76 -24.91
N ILE A 274 12.27 4.71 -25.18
CA ILE A 274 12.76 3.75 -24.19
C ILE A 274 14.26 3.99 -23.99
N THR A 275 14.65 4.42 -22.79
CA THR A 275 16.06 4.58 -22.40
C THR A 275 16.49 3.44 -21.49
N ALA A 276 17.63 2.82 -21.74
CA ALA A 276 18.19 1.84 -20.83
C ALA A 276 19.32 2.40 -19.98
N LEU A 277 19.37 2.00 -18.72
CA LEU A 277 20.48 2.23 -17.81
C LEU A 277 21.14 0.88 -17.51
N VAL A 278 22.30 0.67 -18.11
CA VAL A 278 23.04 -0.60 -18.12
C VAL A 278 24.30 -0.46 -17.27
N GLY A 279 24.76 -1.54 -16.66
CA GLY A 279 26.02 -1.57 -15.92
C GLY A 279 26.11 -2.75 -14.96
N PRO A 280 27.29 -3.05 -14.40
CA PRO A 280 27.45 -4.13 -13.45
C PRO A 280 26.66 -3.89 -12.15
N ASN A 281 26.53 -4.95 -11.35
CA ASN A 281 25.96 -4.85 -10.00
C ASN A 281 26.82 -3.91 -9.15
N GLY A 282 26.17 -3.02 -8.41
CA GLY A 282 26.86 -1.99 -7.63
C GLY A 282 27.28 -0.72 -8.40
N ALA A 283 26.97 -0.60 -9.70
CA ALA A 283 27.30 0.60 -10.49
C ALA A 283 26.56 1.89 -10.08
N GLY A 284 25.54 1.80 -9.22
CA GLY A 284 24.73 2.94 -8.78
C GLY A 284 23.37 3.09 -9.47
N LYS A 285 22.97 2.18 -10.37
CA LYS A 285 21.70 2.23 -11.14
C LYS A 285 20.46 2.44 -10.27
N THR A 286 20.28 1.57 -9.26
CA THR A 286 19.17 1.67 -8.29
C THR A 286 19.23 2.97 -7.48
N THR A 287 20.43 3.47 -7.18
CA THR A 287 20.63 4.76 -6.52
C THR A 287 20.17 5.91 -7.40
N VAL A 288 20.52 5.90 -8.69
CA VAL A 288 20.04 6.91 -9.65
C VAL A 288 18.52 6.93 -9.69
N PHE A 289 17.86 5.77 -9.79
CA PHE A 289 16.40 5.71 -9.74
C PHE A 289 15.83 6.26 -8.42
N ASN A 290 16.49 6.02 -7.28
CA ASN A 290 16.10 6.61 -6.00
C ASN A 290 16.23 8.14 -5.98
N LEU A 291 17.27 8.68 -6.62
CA LEU A 291 17.51 10.12 -6.74
C LEU A 291 16.48 10.79 -7.65
N LEU A 292 16.23 10.21 -8.82
CA LEU A 292 15.26 10.73 -9.80
C LEU A 292 13.83 10.76 -9.23
N THR A 293 13.46 9.71 -8.49
CA THR A 293 12.10 9.58 -7.92
C THR A 293 11.92 10.30 -6.60
N GLY A 294 13.02 10.74 -5.97
CA GLY A 294 12.96 11.40 -4.67
C GLY A 294 12.76 10.45 -3.48
N ALA A 295 13.09 9.17 -3.65
CA ALA A 295 13.27 8.24 -2.52
C ALA A 295 14.48 8.64 -1.67
N ILE A 296 15.50 9.22 -2.31
CA ILE A 296 16.70 9.76 -1.68
C ILE A 296 16.94 11.15 -2.25
N ALA A 297 17.18 12.14 -1.40
CA ALA A 297 17.54 13.48 -1.85
C ALA A 297 18.99 13.50 -2.37
N PRO A 298 19.26 14.15 -3.52
CA PRO A 298 20.63 14.35 -4.00
C PRO A 298 21.42 15.26 -3.06
N ASP A 299 22.74 15.09 -3.01
CA ASP A 299 23.64 15.99 -2.28
C ASP A 299 23.89 17.27 -3.08
N THR A 300 23.99 17.14 -4.40
CA THR A 300 24.13 18.24 -5.37
C THR A 300 23.37 17.92 -6.67
N GLY A 301 23.19 18.93 -7.52
CA GLY A 301 22.54 18.79 -8.82
C GLY A 301 21.04 19.03 -8.77
N THR A 302 20.40 18.90 -9.93
CA THR A 302 18.97 19.18 -10.10
C THR A 302 18.28 18.11 -10.93
N VAL A 303 17.01 17.86 -10.67
CA VAL A 303 16.13 16.98 -11.46
C VAL A 303 14.92 17.79 -11.88
N THR A 304 14.72 17.92 -13.19
CA THR A 304 13.54 18.55 -13.77
C THR A 304 12.69 17.51 -14.49
N LEU A 305 11.37 17.62 -14.34
CA LEU A 305 10.37 16.75 -14.94
C LEU A 305 9.31 17.65 -15.58
N LEU A 306 9.09 17.49 -16.89
CA LEU A 306 8.14 18.27 -17.68
C LEU A 306 8.34 19.78 -17.50
N GLY A 307 9.62 20.19 -17.51
CA GLY A 307 10.04 21.59 -17.30
C GLY A 307 9.91 22.11 -15.86
N ARG A 308 9.52 21.27 -14.88
CA ARG A 308 9.37 21.66 -13.48
C ARG A 308 10.46 21.04 -12.62
N ASP A 309 11.05 21.83 -11.73
CA ASP A 309 12.00 21.32 -10.74
C ASP A 309 11.30 20.38 -9.74
N VAL A 310 11.78 19.13 -9.70
CA VAL A 310 11.35 18.06 -8.80
C VAL A 310 12.48 17.58 -7.88
N THR A 311 13.59 18.29 -7.82
CA THR A 311 14.76 17.97 -7.00
C THR A 311 14.37 17.77 -5.54
N GLY A 312 14.72 16.61 -4.97
CA GLY A 312 14.49 16.31 -3.56
C GLY A 312 13.01 16.23 -3.13
N ARG A 313 12.06 16.19 -4.07
CA ARG A 313 10.65 15.94 -3.75
C ARG A 313 10.46 14.54 -3.17
N THR A 314 9.34 14.32 -2.47
CA THR A 314 9.01 12.99 -1.97
C THR A 314 8.47 12.08 -3.09
N LEU A 315 8.64 10.76 -2.93
CA LEU A 315 8.11 9.73 -3.85
C LEU A 315 6.66 9.97 -4.28
N ASP A 316 5.78 10.31 -3.34
CA ASP A 316 4.36 10.53 -3.63
C ASP A 316 4.12 11.81 -4.43
N SER A 317 4.98 12.82 -4.27
CA SER A 317 4.92 14.06 -5.04
C SER A 317 5.42 13.85 -6.47
N SER A 318 6.49 13.07 -6.65
CA SER A 318 7.03 12.69 -7.97
C SER A 318 6.01 11.89 -8.77
N ALA A 319 5.36 10.90 -8.16
CA ALA A 319 4.31 10.11 -8.79
C ALA A 319 3.13 10.97 -9.26
N ARG A 320 2.63 11.87 -8.41
CA ARG A 320 1.58 12.85 -8.81
C ARG A 320 2.03 13.86 -9.86
N SER A 321 3.35 14.04 -10.03
CA SER A 321 3.92 14.90 -11.07
C SER A 321 4.16 14.17 -12.39
N GLY A 322 3.85 12.87 -12.47
CA GLY A 322 3.97 12.07 -13.69
C GLY A 322 5.23 11.20 -13.79
N LEU A 323 5.95 10.97 -12.69
CA LEU A 323 7.12 10.08 -12.63
C LEU A 323 6.89 8.93 -11.64
N VAL A 324 6.77 7.70 -12.14
CA VAL A 324 6.51 6.52 -11.30
C VAL A 324 7.56 5.45 -11.54
N ARG A 325 7.90 4.72 -10.47
CA ARG A 325 8.89 3.65 -10.49
C ARG A 325 8.29 2.31 -10.07
N SER A 326 8.67 1.25 -10.78
CA SER A 326 8.53 -0.13 -10.32
C SER A 326 9.76 -0.58 -9.51
N PHE A 327 9.58 -1.56 -8.63
CA PHE A 327 10.66 -2.12 -7.80
C PHE A 327 11.08 -3.50 -8.29
N GLN A 328 12.36 -3.81 -8.16
CA GLN A 328 12.94 -5.12 -8.49
C GLN A 328 12.20 -6.28 -7.79
N ASP A 329 11.97 -6.16 -6.47
CA ASP A 329 11.23 -7.13 -5.65
C ASP A 329 9.71 -7.11 -5.87
N VAL A 330 9.24 -6.33 -6.84
CA VAL A 330 7.85 -6.16 -7.27
C VAL A 330 6.93 -5.50 -6.23
N ARG A 331 7.17 -5.73 -4.92
CA ARG A 331 6.51 -5.08 -3.77
C ARG A 331 4.99 -4.98 -3.94
N LEU A 332 4.34 -6.05 -4.40
CA LEU A 332 2.88 -6.15 -4.43
C LEU A 332 2.34 -6.33 -3.00
N PHE A 333 1.13 -5.85 -2.78
CA PHE A 333 0.40 -6.05 -1.54
C PHE A 333 -0.21 -7.45 -1.57
N GLN A 334 0.51 -8.40 -0.97
CA GLN A 334 0.28 -9.83 -1.04
C GLN A 334 -1.13 -10.25 -0.59
N ARG A 335 -1.73 -9.54 0.38
CA ARG A 335 -3.08 -9.89 0.90
C ARG A 335 -4.19 -9.26 0.09
N LEU A 336 -3.88 -8.26 -0.73
CA LEU A 336 -4.84 -7.62 -1.62
C LEU A 336 -4.99 -8.40 -2.93
N SER A 337 -6.16 -8.29 -3.53
CA SER A 337 -6.45 -8.84 -4.86
C SER A 337 -5.56 -8.18 -5.93
N CYS A 338 -5.43 -8.81 -7.10
CA CYS A 338 -4.73 -8.21 -8.24
C CYS A 338 -5.36 -6.86 -8.61
N LEU A 339 -6.70 -6.81 -8.64
CA LEU A 339 -7.43 -5.58 -8.93
C LEU A 339 -7.20 -4.51 -7.87
N ASP A 340 -7.23 -4.84 -6.58
CA ASP A 340 -6.95 -3.87 -5.50
C ASP A 340 -5.52 -3.31 -5.56
N ASN A 341 -4.57 -4.14 -5.97
CA ASN A 341 -3.20 -3.68 -6.22
C ASN A 341 -3.17 -2.63 -7.33
N VAL A 342 -3.87 -2.86 -8.45
CA VAL A 342 -3.93 -1.92 -9.57
C VAL A 342 -4.75 -0.66 -9.22
N LEU A 343 -5.84 -0.81 -8.48
CA LEU A 343 -6.66 0.29 -7.96
C LEU A 343 -5.88 1.26 -7.09
N LEU A 344 -4.83 0.80 -6.38
CA LEU A 344 -3.95 1.69 -5.61
C LEU A 344 -3.07 2.57 -6.51
N GLY A 345 -2.88 2.20 -7.77
CA GLY A 345 -2.19 3.02 -8.77
C GLY A 345 -3.04 4.19 -9.28
N VAL A 346 -4.37 4.05 -9.34
CA VAL A 346 -5.25 5.11 -9.89
C VAL A 346 -5.24 6.36 -8.99
N GLN A 347 -4.97 7.52 -9.59
CA GLN A 347 -4.84 8.80 -8.87
C GLN A 347 -6.18 9.49 -8.58
N ASP A 348 -6.16 10.45 -7.65
CA ASP A 348 -7.25 11.39 -7.37
C ASP A 348 -8.65 10.81 -7.07
N GLN A 349 -8.72 9.60 -6.53
CA GLN A 349 -9.99 8.99 -6.16
C GLN A 349 -10.67 9.80 -5.04
N PRO A 350 -11.91 10.28 -5.21
CA PRO A 350 -12.58 11.08 -4.17
C PRO A 350 -12.68 10.36 -2.82
N GLY A 351 -12.80 9.03 -2.85
CA GLY A 351 -12.88 8.18 -1.66
C GLY A 351 -11.60 8.08 -0.84
N GLU A 352 -10.46 8.60 -1.33
CA GLU A 352 -9.23 8.70 -0.54
C GLU A 352 -9.29 9.84 0.47
N LYS A 353 -10.20 10.81 0.26
CA LYS A 353 -10.38 11.96 1.14
C LYS A 353 -11.52 11.66 2.10
N ILE A 354 -11.21 11.52 3.38
CA ILE A 354 -12.20 11.23 4.45
C ILE A 354 -13.40 12.18 4.38
N ARG A 355 -13.17 13.48 4.16
CA ARG A 355 -14.25 14.47 4.02
C ARG A 355 -15.24 14.09 2.92
N SER A 356 -14.76 13.60 1.77
CA SER A 356 -15.62 13.26 0.63
C SER A 356 -16.44 12.02 0.93
N LEU A 357 -15.88 11.08 1.71
CA LEU A 357 -16.60 9.87 2.13
C LEU A 357 -17.89 10.21 2.86
N PHE A 358 -17.87 11.21 3.74
CA PHE A 358 -19.06 11.59 4.53
C PHE A 358 -19.91 12.67 3.85
N ALA A 359 -19.29 13.67 3.24
CA ALA A 359 -20.01 14.79 2.62
C ALA A 359 -20.68 14.42 1.28
N ASN A 360 -20.04 13.57 0.46
CA ASN A 360 -20.50 13.27 -0.91
C ASN A 360 -20.44 11.76 -1.25
N PRO A 361 -21.15 10.88 -0.52
CA PRO A 361 -21.13 9.43 -0.76
C PRO A 361 -21.42 9.02 -2.19
N ARG A 362 -22.43 9.62 -2.81
CA ARG A 362 -22.86 9.25 -4.18
C ARG A 362 -21.75 9.49 -5.20
N LEU A 363 -21.02 10.60 -5.06
CA LEU A 363 -19.88 10.91 -5.93
C LEU A 363 -18.78 9.87 -5.76
N VAL A 364 -18.49 9.45 -4.52
CA VAL A 364 -17.49 8.41 -4.24
C VAL A 364 -17.88 7.10 -4.92
N THR A 365 -19.13 6.66 -4.76
CA THR A 365 -19.59 5.40 -5.37
C THR A 365 -19.53 5.42 -6.91
N VAL A 366 -19.93 6.53 -7.55
CA VAL A 366 -19.85 6.66 -9.01
C VAL A 366 -18.39 6.63 -9.47
N LYS A 367 -17.52 7.43 -8.84
CA LYS A 367 -16.10 7.47 -9.20
C LYS A 367 -15.38 6.16 -8.90
N GLU A 368 -15.76 5.45 -7.86
CA GLU A 368 -15.18 4.13 -7.57
C GLU A 368 -15.47 3.12 -8.68
N LYS A 369 -16.66 3.17 -9.30
CA LYS A 369 -16.97 2.35 -10.47
C LYS A 369 -16.08 2.72 -11.67
N GLU A 370 -15.90 4.00 -11.94
CA GLU A 370 -14.99 4.47 -13.02
C GLU A 370 -13.53 4.03 -12.77
N THR A 371 -13.03 4.22 -11.55
CA THR A 371 -11.69 3.77 -11.14
C THR A 371 -11.53 2.26 -11.28
N HIS A 372 -12.56 1.49 -10.94
CA HIS A 372 -12.57 0.05 -11.12
C HIS A 372 -12.48 -0.34 -12.60
N GLU A 373 -13.24 0.30 -13.48
CA GLU A 373 -13.17 0.08 -14.93
C GLU A 373 -11.78 0.43 -15.48
N GLN A 374 -11.18 1.53 -15.03
CA GLN A 374 -9.82 1.94 -15.40
C GLN A 374 -8.75 0.94 -14.93
N ALA A 375 -8.82 0.49 -13.68
CA ALA A 375 -7.89 -0.53 -13.16
C ALA A 375 -8.06 -1.86 -13.91
N MET A 376 -9.29 -2.25 -14.21
CA MET A 376 -9.58 -3.46 -14.98
C MET A 376 -9.06 -3.38 -16.42
N LYS A 377 -9.10 -2.20 -17.04
CA LYS A 377 -8.49 -1.96 -18.36
C LYS A 377 -7.00 -2.28 -18.34
N TRP A 378 -6.25 -1.76 -17.36
CA TRP A 378 -4.80 -2.01 -17.25
C TRP A 378 -4.47 -3.46 -16.88
N LEU A 379 -5.30 -4.08 -16.04
CA LEU A 379 -5.16 -5.51 -15.74
C LEU A 379 -5.41 -6.38 -16.97
N SER A 380 -6.37 -6.00 -17.82
CA SER A 380 -6.66 -6.67 -19.09
C SER A 380 -5.56 -6.43 -20.13
N PHE A 381 -4.99 -5.23 -20.16
CA PHE A 381 -3.87 -4.88 -21.05
C PHE A 381 -2.68 -5.83 -20.86
N VAL A 382 -2.35 -6.18 -19.61
CA VAL A 382 -1.28 -7.14 -19.29
C VAL A 382 -1.74 -8.61 -19.31
N GLY A 383 -2.99 -8.90 -19.69
CA GLY A 383 -3.53 -10.26 -19.79
C GLY A 383 -3.88 -10.92 -18.45
N MET A 384 -4.12 -10.15 -17.38
CA MET A 384 -4.36 -10.66 -16.02
C MET A 384 -5.82 -10.47 -15.54
N GLN A 385 -6.77 -10.21 -16.45
CA GLN A 385 -8.18 -9.97 -16.12
C GLN A 385 -8.82 -11.09 -15.30
N ASP A 386 -8.51 -12.35 -15.61
CA ASP A 386 -9.11 -13.52 -14.94
C ASP A 386 -8.61 -13.69 -13.49
N PHE A 387 -7.55 -12.97 -13.13
CA PHE A 387 -6.96 -12.97 -11.78
C PHE A 387 -7.42 -11.77 -10.94
N ALA A 388 -8.37 -10.95 -11.42
CA ALA A 388 -8.80 -9.71 -10.75
C ALA A 388 -9.06 -9.88 -9.24
N ASP A 389 -9.84 -10.89 -8.86
CA ASP A 389 -10.22 -11.15 -7.46
C ASP A 389 -9.22 -12.06 -6.69
N VAL A 390 -8.13 -12.46 -7.34
CA VAL A 390 -7.14 -13.39 -6.78
C VAL A 390 -6.12 -12.61 -5.92
N PRO A 391 -5.86 -13.02 -4.66
CA PRO A 391 -4.79 -12.43 -3.86
C PRO A 391 -3.42 -12.59 -4.52
N THR A 392 -2.63 -11.52 -4.55
CA THR A 392 -1.35 -11.53 -5.27
C THR A 392 -0.32 -12.52 -4.68
N ALA A 393 -0.45 -12.91 -3.41
CA ALA A 393 0.35 -13.96 -2.78
C ALA A 393 0.28 -15.34 -3.48
N SER A 394 -0.76 -15.57 -4.29
CA SER A 394 -0.97 -16.85 -4.99
C SER A 394 -0.48 -16.88 -6.44
N LEU A 395 0.08 -15.78 -6.92
CA LEU A 395 0.57 -15.66 -8.29
C LEU A 395 1.95 -16.30 -8.47
N SER A 396 2.24 -16.75 -9.69
CA SER A 396 3.61 -17.05 -10.10
C SER A 396 4.44 -15.76 -10.19
N TYR A 397 5.77 -15.90 -10.26
CA TYR A 397 6.65 -14.73 -10.32
C TYR A 397 6.46 -13.91 -11.61
N GLY A 398 6.26 -14.55 -12.76
CA GLY A 398 5.94 -13.86 -14.03
C GLY A 398 4.61 -13.09 -13.97
N GLN A 399 3.57 -13.71 -13.41
CA GLN A 399 2.27 -13.05 -13.19
C GLN A 399 2.40 -11.85 -12.24
N THR A 400 3.23 -11.97 -11.20
CA THR A 400 3.52 -10.90 -10.24
C THR A 400 4.15 -9.69 -10.93
N LYS A 401 5.11 -9.89 -11.84
CA LYS A 401 5.69 -8.80 -12.66
C LYS A 401 4.65 -8.11 -13.55
N LEU A 402 3.75 -8.86 -14.19
CA LEU A 402 2.67 -8.29 -15.02
C LEU A 402 1.68 -7.45 -14.21
N VAL A 403 1.21 -7.94 -13.05
CA VAL A 403 0.30 -7.17 -12.18
C VAL A 403 0.99 -5.91 -11.65
N SER A 404 2.30 -5.96 -11.39
CA SER A 404 3.06 -4.78 -11.00
C SER A 404 3.17 -3.75 -12.12
N LEU A 405 3.37 -4.19 -13.36
CA LEU A 405 3.34 -3.31 -14.53
C LEU A 405 1.96 -2.65 -14.67
N ALA A 406 0.87 -3.42 -14.58
CA ALA A 406 -0.49 -2.86 -14.61
C ALA A 406 -0.73 -1.83 -13.50
N ARG A 407 -0.24 -2.08 -12.29
CA ARG A 407 -0.33 -1.14 -11.16
C ARG A 407 0.42 0.16 -11.43
N VAL A 408 1.60 0.09 -12.05
CA VAL A 408 2.36 1.27 -12.46
C VAL A 408 1.63 2.02 -13.57
N LEU A 409 1.09 1.33 -14.57
CA LEU A 409 0.33 1.94 -15.67
C LEU A 409 -0.95 2.63 -15.22
N ALA A 410 -1.63 2.09 -14.20
CA ALA A 410 -2.82 2.68 -13.61
C ALA A 410 -2.58 4.06 -12.98
N THR A 411 -1.33 4.43 -12.71
CA THR A 411 -0.98 5.80 -12.30
C THR A 411 -1.13 6.83 -13.41
N GLU A 412 -1.15 6.38 -14.67
CA GLU A 412 -1.12 7.22 -15.86
C GLU A 412 0.02 8.24 -15.83
N ALA A 413 1.14 7.89 -15.20
CA ALA A 413 2.36 8.68 -15.23
C ALA A 413 3.00 8.72 -16.63
N GLU A 414 3.47 9.90 -17.05
CA GLU A 414 4.10 10.08 -18.36
C GLU A 414 5.46 9.38 -18.46
N VAL A 415 6.21 9.36 -17.36
CA VAL A 415 7.53 8.76 -17.25
C VAL A 415 7.50 7.56 -16.31
N LEU A 416 7.90 6.39 -16.82
CA LEU A 416 7.91 5.13 -16.10
C LEU A 416 9.34 4.62 -15.94
N LEU A 417 9.78 4.41 -14.70
CA LEU A 417 11.07 3.79 -14.39
C LEU A 417 10.86 2.31 -14.05
N LEU A 418 11.36 1.42 -14.90
CA LEU A 418 11.20 -0.02 -14.76
C LEU A 418 12.51 -0.67 -14.28
N ASP A 419 12.50 -1.27 -13.10
CA ASP A 419 13.69 -1.81 -12.45
C ASP A 419 13.74 -3.33 -12.65
N GLU A 420 14.59 -3.77 -13.58
CA GLU A 420 14.74 -5.16 -14.02
C GLU A 420 13.39 -5.86 -14.37
N PRO A 421 12.64 -5.33 -15.36
CA PRO A 421 11.35 -5.88 -15.74
C PRO A 421 11.41 -7.33 -16.26
N ALA A 422 12.53 -7.75 -16.86
CA ALA A 422 12.68 -9.07 -17.48
C ALA A 422 13.50 -10.07 -16.64
N SER A 423 14.01 -9.65 -15.48
CA SER A 423 14.85 -10.48 -14.61
C SER A 423 14.04 -11.52 -13.84
N GLY A 424 14.58 -12.73 -13.72
CA GLY A 424 14.05 -13.81 -12.88
C GLY A 424 12.80 -14.53 -13.41
N ILE A 425 12.38 -14.28 -14.65
CA ILE A 425 11.21 -14.91 -15.30
C ILE A 425 11.62 -15.77 -16.50
N ASP A 426 10.83 -16.80 -16.83
CA ASP A 426 11.12 -17.69 -17.97
C ASP A 426 11.11 -16.93 -19.30
N VAL A 427 11.81 -17.47 -20.32
CA VAL A 427 12.00 -16.85 -21.65
C VAL A 427 10.67 -16.41 -22.28
N LYS A 428 9.61 -17.22 -22.16
CA LYS A 428 8.28 -16.86 -22.68
C LYS A 428 7.69 -15.60 -22.03
N TRP A 429 7.90 -15.44 -20.72
CA TRP A 429 7.44 -14.24 -19.99
C TRP A 429 8.29 -13.03 -20.32
N VAL A 430 9.60 -13.22 -20.59
CA VAL A 430 10.47 -12.15 -21.08
C VAL A 430 9.90 -11.55 -22.36
N ASP A 431 9.67 -12.36 -23.39
CA ASP A 431 9.19 -11.87 -24.69
C ASP A 431 7.84 -11.12 -24.54
N ASN A 432 6.91 -11.63 -23.72
CA ASN A 432 5.65 -10.94 -23.42
C ASN A 432 5.87 -9.58 -22.71
N MET A 433 6.78 -9.51 -21.74
CA MET A 433 7.14 -8.26 -21.08
C MET A 433 7.73 -7.25 -22.07
N LEU A 434 8.56 -7.70 -23.03
CA LEU A 434 9.12 -6.81 -24.05
C LEU A 434 8.02 -6.23 -24.95
N GLU A 435 7.10 -7.08 -25.42
CA GLU A 435 5.96 -6.64 -26.25
C GLU A 435 5.11 -5.59 -25.52
N LEU A 436 4.85 -5.79 -24.22
CA LEU A 436 4.11 -4.81 -23.41
C LEU A 436 4.86 -3.49 -23.26
N VAL A 437 6.18 -3.51 -22.99
CA VAL A 437 6.99 -2.29 -22.85
C VAL A 437 7.04 -1.49 -24.15
N LEU A 438 7.15 -2.18 -25.30
CA LEU A 438 7.09 -1.54 -26.61
C LEU A 438 5.72 -0.90 -26.86
N ALA A 439 4.62 -1.60 -26.56
CA ALA A 439 3.28 -1.03 -26.70
C ALA A 439 3.04 0.18 -25.79
N ILE A 440 3.57 0.17 -24.58
CA ILE A 440 3.52 1.32 -23.65
C ILE A 440 4.24 2.54 -24.25
N SER A 441 5.41 2.34 -24.85
CA SER A 441 6.13 3.41 -25.56
C SER A 441 5.38 3.87 -26.82
N ALA A 442 4.72 2.95 -27.53
CA ALA A 442 3.90 3.28 -28.70
C ALA A 442 2.71 4.19 -28.35
N GLU A 443 2.10 3.99 -27.17
CA GLU A 443 1.06 4.89 -26.62
C GLU A 443 1.60 6.27 -26.20
N GLY A 444 2.89 6.55 -26.39
CA GLY A 444 3.52 7.84 -26.12
C GLY A 444 4.08 7.99 -24.70
N ARG A 445 4.11 6.92 -23.90
CA ARG A 445 4.75 6.93 -22.58
C ARG A 445 6.27 6.89 -22.71
N THR A 446 6.96 7.60 -21.83
CA THR A 446 8.42 7.56 -21.74
C THR A 446 8.83 6.48 -20.75
N VAL A 447 9.72 5.58 -21.16
CA VAL A 447 10.13 4.46 -20.33
C VAL A 447 11.65 4.51 -20.12
N CYS A 448 12.08 4.33 -18.87
CA CYS A 448 13.47 4.04 -18.57
C CYS A 448 13.58 2.67 -17.91
N ILE A 449 14.38 1.78 -18.49
CA ILE A 449 14.63 0.44 -17.94
C ILE A 449 16.01 0.38 -17.28
N VAL A 450 16.10 -0.23 -16.10
CA VAL A 450 17.38 -0.74 -15.58
C VAL A 450 17.46 -2.20 -15.92
N GLU A 451 18.48 -2.59 -16.67
CA GLU A 451 18.67 -3.97 -17.10
C GLU A 451 20.15 -4.33 -17.15
N HIS A 452 20.44 -5.60 -16.93
CA HIS A 452 21.78 -6.17 -17.11
C HIS A 452 21.82 -7.17 -18.28
N ASN A 453 20.66 -7.62 -18.78
CA ASN A 453 20.57 -8.50 -19.92
C ASN A 453 20.60 -7.73 -21.24
N LEU A 454 21.73 -7.77 -21.95
CA LEU A 454 21.93 -7.03 -23.20
C LEU A 454 20.96 -7.41 -24.33
N ARG A 455 20.43 -8.65 -24.33
CA ARG A 455 19.39 -9.03 -25.31
C ARG A 455 18.15 -8.17 -25.10
N VAL A 456 17.68 -8.07 -23.86
CA VAL A 456 16.51 -7.25 -23.49
C VAL A 456 16.75 -5.78 -23.84
N VAL A 457 17.95 -5.27 -23.54
CA VAL A 457 18.30 -3.88 -23.86
C VAL A 457 18.29 -3.66 -25.37
N ARG A 458 18.89 -4.56 -26.17
CA ARG A 458 18.91 -4.46 -27.64
C ARG A 458 17.50 -4.48 -28.22
N ASP A 459 16.64 -5.34 -27.68
CA ASP A 459 15.28 -5.52 -28.18
C ASP A 459 14.34 -4.35 -27.81
N LEU A 460 14.65 -3.57 -26.76
CA LEU A 460 13.80 -2.49 -26.25
C LEU A 460 14.32 -1.07 -26.44
N ALA A 461 15.61 -0.82 -26.19
CA ALA A 461 16.11 0.53 -25.96
C ALA A 461 16.31 1.32 -27.26
N ASP A 462 15.79 2.54 -27.30
CA ASP A 462 16.11 3.54 -28.32
C ASP A 462 17.48 4.20 -28.03
N HIS A 463 17.85 4.31 -26.74
CA HIS A 463 19.12 4.85 -26.27
C HIS A 463 19.54 4.18 -24.97
N SER A 464 20.84 4.07 -24.70
CA SER A 464 21.40 3.39 -23.54
C SER A 464 22.51 4.20 -22.89
N TYR A 465 22.50 4.25 -21.56
CA TYR A 465 23.55 4.77 -20.71
C TYR A 465 24.28 3.61 -20.04
N PHE A 466 25.61 3.58 -20.13
CA PHE A 466 26.44 2.63 -19.39
C PHE A 466 27.01 3.28 -18.14
N MET A 467 26.69 2.72 -16.97
CA MET A 467 27.16 3.17 -15.67
C MET A 467 28.24 2.27 -15.09
N GLU A 468 29.26 2.89 -14.51
CA GLU A 468 30.33 2.23 -13.77
C GLU A 468 30.76 3.12 -12.60
N LEU A 469 30.87 2.54 -11.39
CA LEU A 469 31.33 3.24 -10.18
C LEU A 469 30.63 4.59 -9.92
N GLY A 470 29.31 4.65 -10.11
CA GLY A 470 28.51 5.86 -9.87
C GLY A 470 28.59 6.93 -10.97
N ARG A 471 29.23 6.64 -12.12
CA ARG A 471 29.39 7.56 -13.25
C ARG A 471 28.81 6.95 -14.54
N ILE A 472 28.28 7.79 -15.41
CA ILE A 472 28.00 7.41 -16.80
C ILE A 472 29.33 7.46 -17.56
N THR A 473 29.77 6.35 -18.12
CA THR A 473 31.06 6.22 -18.81
C THR A 473 30.92 6.11 -20.32
N ALA A 474 29.74 5.78 -20.82
CA ALA A 474 29.39 5.78 -22.23
C ALA A 474 27.88 5.92 -22.40
N GLU A 475 27.46 6.44 -23.55
CA GLU A 475 26.06 6.55 -23.97
C GLU A 475 25.96 6.24 -25.47
N GLY A 476 24.81 5.76 -25.92
CA GLY A 476 24.60 5.39 -27.33
C GLY A 476 23.61 4.24 -27.50
N THR A 477 23.60 3.64 -28.68
CA THR A 477 22.87 2.39 -28.92
C THR A 477 23.59 1.21 -28.26
N VAL A 478 22.88 0.09 -28.05
CA VAL A 478 23.50 -1.12 -27.47
C VAL A 478 24.65 -1.64 -28.33
N ASP A 479 24.51 -1.55 -29.65
CA ASP A 479 25.52 -2.02 -30.58
C ASP A 479 26.77 -1.11 -30.55
N GLU A 480 26.61 0.20 -30.40
CA GLU A 480 27.72 1.13 -30.16
C GLU A 480 28.43 0.81 -28.82
N LEU A 481 27.68 0.63 -27.74
CA LEU A 481 28.25 0.29 -26.42
C LEU A 481 29.01 -1.04 -26.43
N THR A 482 28.49 -2.06 -27.11
CA THR A 482 29.13 -3.38 -27.21
C THR A 482 30.31 -3.42 -28.18
N SER A 483 30.32 -2.54 -29.19
CA SER A 483 31.47 -2.39 -30.10
C SER A 483 32.69 -1.73 -29.44
N SER A 484 32.50 -1.05 -28.31
CA SER A 484 33.58 -0.40 -27.57
C SER A 484 34.58 -1.44 -27.04
N PRO A 485 35.86 -1.42 -27.45
CA PRO A 485 36.85 -2.41 -27.03
C PRO A 485 37.03 -2.47 -25.51
N ARG A 486 36.90 -1.31 -24.83
CA ARG A 486 36.98 -1.22 -23.36
C ARG A 486 35.82 -1.96 -22.69
N LEU A 487 34.59 -1.72 -23.14
CA LEU A 487 33.40 -2.32 -22.52
C LEU A 487 33.26 -3.80 -22.87
N ALA A 488 33.59 -4.18 -24.10
CA ALA A 488 33.64 -5.56 -24.55
C ALA A 488 34.58 -6.40 -23.68
N GLN A 489 35.82 -5.93 -23.47
CA GLN A 489 36.81 -6.65 -22.66
C GLN A 489 36.47 -6.69 -21.16
N ALA A 490 35.98 -5.58 -20.62
CA ALA A 490 35.76 -5.47 -19.17
C ALA A 490 34.44 -6.10 -18.70
N TYR A 491 33.40 -6.14 -19.55
CA TYR A 491 32.04 -6.41 -19.10
C TYR A 491 31.24 -7.38 -19.97
N PHE A 492 31.54 -7.52 -21.27
CA PHE A 492 30.72 -8.34 -22.17
C PHE A 492 31.38 -9.65 -22.60
N GLY A 493 32.66 -9.83 -22.30
CA GLY A 493 33.44 -10.99 -22.73
C GLY A 493 33.78 -10.93 -24.22
N THR A 494 34.88 -11.54 -24.63
CA THR A 494 35.23 -11.68 -26.05
C THR A 494 34.26 -12.64 -26.72
N VAL A 495 33.54 -12.14 -27.73
CA VAL A 495 32.73 -12.95 -28.67
C VAL A 495 33.59 -13.99 -29.36
#